data_AF-A0A816BM01-F1
#
_entry.id   AF-A0A816BM01-F1
#
_cell.length_a   1.000
_cell.length_b   1.000
_cell.length_c   1.000
_cell.angle_alpha   90.00
_cell.angle_beta   90.00
_cell.angle_gamma   90.00
#
_symmetry.space_group_name_H-M   'P 1'
#
loop_
_entity.id
_entity.type
_entity.pdbx_description
1 polymer ?
#
loop_
_entity_poly.entity_id
_entity_poly.type
_entity_poly.pdbx_seq_one_letter_code
_entity_poly.pdbx_strand_id
1 'polypeptide(L)'
;MSEIHSKRTTDLSILYANLKLRSNSLEHVVLIKTGSMNPIHRSHVSNMVRTKKYLERACNFNVIGGYLSPTHDEYVHAKLRNELISGEHRIEMCRKAIEEAGQQHWLSVDMAECMAPEFVHLVNVTHSLQQFINQHLNLPKPVRVIYVAGLDLFNRCHGMGTLRKSPFGGVAVVYRLGQNNSVLKSTDAMNDPRVFYVCDNDDEMDTSSSESEDISSTLIRKRLKNNEDCDDLTFKSVLDHMKKVSSKDC
;
A
#
# COMPACT_ATOMS: atom_id res chain seq x y z
N MET A 1 7.31 22.15 -2.43
CA MET A 1 6.70 20.91 -1.88
C MET A 1 7.51 20.54 -0.66
N SER A 2 6.87 20.15 0.43
CA SER A 2 7.58 19.69 1.63
C SER A 2 8.20 18.32 1.35
N GLU A 3 9.52 18.23 1.41
CA GLU A 3 10.23 16.95 1.37
C GLU A 3 10.02 16.25 2.72
N ILE A 4 9.11 15.27 2.76
CA ILE A 4 8.80 14.50 3.99
C ILE A 4 9.62 13.20 4.08
N HIS A 5 10.13 12.71 2.95
CA HIS A 5 10.90 11.47 2.88
C HIS A 5 12.37 11.72 3.25
N SER A 6 12.94 10.79 4.00
CA SER A 6 14.33 10.83 4.43
C SER A 6 14.85 9.40 4.63
N LYS A 7 16.17 9.23 4.74
CA LYS A 7 16.76 7.92 5.09
C LYS A 7 16.32 7.38 6.46
N ARG A 8 15.73 8.22 7.32
CA ARG A 8 15.19 7.79 8.63
C ARG A 8 13.76 7.25 8.51
N THR A 9 13.01 7.72 7.53
CA THR A 9 11.58 7.39 7.35
C THR A 9 11.33 6.38 6.25
N THR A 10 12.28 6.23 5.32
CA THR A 10 12.14 5.41 4.11
C THR A 10 13.36 4.53 3.93
N ASP A 11 13.16 3.21 4.00
CA ASP A 11 14.24 2.22 3.89
C ASP A 11 14.64 1.96 2.42
N LEU A 12 15.75 2.55 1.99
CA LEU A 12 16.28 2.34 0.63
C LEU A 12 17.01 0.99 0.45
N SER A 13 17.29 0.24 1.52
CA SER A 13 18.09 -0.99 1.45
C SER A 13 17.40 -2.07 0.60
N ILE A 14 16.06 -2.18 0.70
CA ILE A 14 15.26 -3.07 -0.14
C ILE A 14 15.41 -2.74 -1.64
N LEU A 15 15.54 -1.45 -2.00
CA LEU A 15 15.69 -1.03 -3.39
C LEU A 15 17.09 -1.41 -3.91
N TYR A 16 18.13 -1.09 -3.15
CA TYR A 16 19.50 -1.43 -3.53
C TYR A 16 19.72 -2.95 -3.64
N ALA A 17 19.08 -3.75 -2.78
CA ALA A 17 19.17 -5.20 -2.84
C ALA A 17 18.56 -5.73 -4.15
N ASN A 18 17.38 -5.26 -4.54
CA ASN A 18 16.66 -5.74 -5.73
C ASN A 18 17.20 -5.18 -7.06
N LEU A 19 17.87 -4.02 -7.04
CA LEU A 19 18.58 -3.49 -8.22
C LEU A 19 19.71 -4.40 -8.69
N LYS A 20 20.40 -5.10 -7.77
CA LYS A 20 21.53 -5.99 -8.10
C LYS A 20 21.10 -7.29 -8.78
N LEU A 21 19.82 -7.64 -8.74
CA LEU A 21 19.31 -8.96 -9.12
C LEU A 21 18.76 -9.03 -10.54
N ARG A 22 18.60 -7.90 -11.25
CA ARG A 22 17.81 -7.82 -12.49
C ARG A 22 18.52 -7.01 -13.59
N SER A 23 18.22 -7.32 -14.85
CA SER A 23 18.77 -6.64 -16.03
C SER A 23 18.48 -5.13 -16.04
N ASN A 24 19.49 -4.32 -16.40
CA ASN A 24 19.39 -2.86 -16.57
C ASN A 24 18.51 -2.42 -17.76
N SER A 25 17.96 -3.37 -18.55
CA SER A 25 17.12 -3.05 -19.71
C SER A 25 15.67 -2.73 -19.35
N LEU A 26 15.18 -3.23 -18.20
CA LEU A 26 13.79 -3.04 -17.78
C LEU A 26 13.59 -1.71 -17.04
N GLU A 27 12.39 -1.15 -17.15
CA GLU A 27 12.02 0.04 -16.37
C GLU A 27 11.84 -0.33 -14.89
N HIS A 28 12.51 0.41 -14.00
CA HIS A 28 12.44 0.19 -12.56
C HIS A 28 11.22 0.87 -11.95
N VAL A 29 10.49 0.12 -11.13
CA VAL A 29 9.25 0.56 -10.49
C VAL A 29 9.34 0.34 -8.98
N VAL A 30 8.80 1.30 -8.23
CA VAL A 30 8.50 1.18 -6.81
C VAL A 30 7.01 1.35 -6.58
N LEU A 31 6.45 0.51 -5.71
CA LEU A 31 5.04 0.59 -5.33
C LEU A 31 4.86 1.41 -4.04
N ILE A 32 3.76 2.15 -3.93
CA ILE A 32 3.35 2.77 -2.67
C ILE A 32 1.86 2.58 -2.46
N LYS A 33 1.47 2.28 -1.21
CA LYS A 33 0.08 2.27 -0.78
C LYS A 33 -0.07 3.07 0.50
N THR A 34 -0.86 4.14 0.45
CA THR A 34 -1.22 4.89 1.65
C THR A 34 -2.55 4.41 2.23
N GLY A 35 -2.78 4.64 3.52
CA GLY A 35 -4.08 4.37 4.13
C GLY A 35 -4.08 4.49 5.65
N SER A 36 -5.27 4.43 6.25
CA SER A 36 -5.38 4.47 7.71
C SER A 36 -4.63 3.32 8.36
N MET A 37 -4.69 2.10 7.81
CA MET A 37 -4.03 0.89 8.36
C MET A 37 -4.32 0.73 9.87
N ASN A 38 -5.62 0.81 10.22
CA ASN A 38 -6.12 0.94 11.59
C ASN A 38 -7.06 -0.23 11.98
N PRO A 39 -6.56 -1.47 12.13
CA PRO A 39 -5.19 -1.92 11.87
C PRO A 39 -4.95 -2.33 10.40
N ILE A 40 -3.72 -2.67 10.04
CA ILE A 40 -3.40 -3.38 8.79
C ILE A 40 -4.10 -4.76 8.76
N HIS A 41 -4.30 -5.32 7.56
CA HIS A 41 -5.00 -6.59 7.33
C HIS A 41 -4.48 -7.26 6.05
N ARG A 42 -4.86 -8.53 5.83
CA ARG A 42 -4.29 -9.38 4.76
C ARG A 42 -4.42 -8.75 3.37
N SER A 43 -5.59 -8.17 3.06
CA SER A 43 -5.82 -7.49 1.78
C SER A 43 -4.87 -6.31 1.50
N HIS A 44 -4.34 -5.60 2.52
CA HIS A 44 -3.34 -4.56 2.28
C HIS A 44 -2.05 -5.13 1.69
N VAL A 45 -1.58 -6.26 2.23
CA VAL A 45 -0.35 -6.93 1.78
C VAL A 45 -0.59 -7.67 0.46
N SER A 46 -1.70 -8.41 0.33
CA SER A 46 -1.98 -9.16 -0.91
C SER A 46 -2.15 -8.24 -2.12
N ASN A 47 -2.76 -7.07 -1.95
CA ASN A 47 -2.84 -6.05 -3.01
C ASN A 47 -1.45 -5.65 -3.53
N MET A 48 -0.49 -5.41 -2.62
CA MET A 48 0.89 -5.07 -3.01
C MET A 48 1.56 -6.23 -3.76
N VAL A 49 1.47 -7.44 -3.22
CA VAL A 49 2.05 -8.65 -3.83
C VAL A 49 1.49 -8.91 -5.21
N ARG A 50 0.16 -8.80 -5.37
CA ARG A 50 -0.50 -9.06 -6.64
C ARG A 50 -0.16 -7.98 -7.68
N THR A 51 -0.16 -6.72 -7.29
CA THR A 51 0.29 -5.65 -8.18
C THR A 51 1.73 -5.87 -8.62
N LYS A 52 2.64 -6.27 -7.73
CA LYS A 52 4.02 -6.62 -8.10
C LYS A 52 4.03 -7.73 -9.16
N LYS A 53 3.36 -8.86 -8.90
CA LYS A 53 3.29 -9.99 -9.84
C LYS A 53 2.76 -9.57 -11.21
N TYR A 54 1.67 -8.80 -11.24
CA TYR A 54 1.06 -8.31 -12.47
C TYR A 54 2.01 -7.42 -13.28
N LEU A 55 2.64 -6.43 -12.63
CA LEU A 55 3.54 -5.50 -13.31
C LEU A 55 4.80 -6.20 -13.86
N GLU A 56 5.34 -7.17 -13.12
CA GLU A 56 6.49 -7.95 -13.59
C GLU A 56 6.14 -8.88 -14.76
N ARG A 57 4.99 -9.57 -14.70
CA ARG A 57 4.62 -10.60 -15.70
C ARG A 57 3.95 -10.03 -16.94
N ALA A 58 2.99 -9.11 -16.76
CA ALA A 58 2.15 -8.60 -17.84
C ALA A 58 2.67 -7.28 -18.43
N CYS A 59 3.35 -6.45 -17.62
CA CYS A 59 3.84 -5.14 -18.06
C CYS A 59 5.36 -5.09 -18.30
N ASN A 60 6.08 -6.19 -18.03
CA ASN A 60 7.53 -6.30 -18.21
C ASN A 60 8.32 -5.21 -17.43
N PHE A 61 7.82 -4.82 -16.26
CA PHE A 61 8.53 -3.92 -15.34
C PHE A 61 9.41 -4.69 -14.35
N ASN A 62 10.42 -4.00 -13.82
CA ASN A 62 11.21 -4.49 -12.71
C ASN A 62 10.78 -3.80 -11.41
N VAL A 63 9.95 -4.47 -10.61
CA VAL A 63 9.51 -3.94 -9.31
C VAL A 63 10.62 -4.16 -8.28
N ILE A 64 11.36 -3.09 -7.99
CA ILE A 64 12.53 -3.12 -7.10
C ILE A 64 12.20 -2.89 -5.64
N GLY A 65 10.95 -2.52 -5.32
CA GLY A 65 10.47 -2.46 -3.95
C GLY A 65 9.07 -1.91 -3.83
N GLY A 66 8.56 -1.90 -2.61
CA GLY A 66 7.26 -1.36 -2.28
C GLY A 66 7.20 -0.81 -0.87
N TYR A 67 6.28 0.13 -0.63
CA TYR A 67 6.06 0.73 0.68
C TYR A 67 4.58 0.72 1.06
N LEU A 68 4.30 0.25 2.28
CA LEU A 68 3.06 0.56 2.98
C LEU A 68 3.28 1.84 3.79
N SER A 69 2.46 2.86 3.55
CA SER A 69 2.56 4.18 4.18
C SER A 69 1.31 4.43 5.04
N PRO A 70 1.37 4.15 6.36
CA PRO A 70 0.31 4.57 7.27
C PRO A 70 0.13 6.09 7.22
N THR A 71 -1.10 6.57 7.14
CA THR A 71 -1.38 8.01 7.05
C THR A 71 -1.22 8.72 8.39
N HIS A 72 -1.20 10.06 8.40
CA HIS A 72 -1.06 10.88 9.60
C HIS A 72 -2.24 10.71 10.59
N ASP A 73 -1.98 10.80 11.89
CA ASP A 73 -2.99 10.59 12.94
C ASP A 73 -4.15 11.60 12.86
N GLU A 74 -3.89 12.84 12.44
CA GLU A 74 -4.94 13.85 12.24
C GLU A 74 -6.03 13.37 11.27
N TYR A 75 -5.62 12.77 10.14
CA TYR A 75 -6.56 12.23 9.16
C TYR A 75 -7.34 11.03 9.71
N VAL A 76 -6.64 10.13 10.43
CA VAL A 76 -7.27 8.96 11.03
C VAL A 76 -8.26 9.40 12.13
N HIS A 77 -7.92 10.41 12.93
CA HIS A 77 -8.76 10.94 13.99
C HIS A 77 -10.01 11.59 13.41
N ALA A 78 -9.89 12.40 12.37
CA ALA A 78 -11.03 12.99 11.67
C ALA A 78 -12.00 11.93 11.14
N LYS A 79 -11.48 10.77 10.71
CA LYS A 79 -12.25 9.67 10.14
C LYS A 79 -12.85 8.73 11.20
N LEU A 80 -12.09 8.39 12.23
CA LEU A 80 -12.39 7.28 13.16
C LEU A 80 -12.60 7.72 14.61
N ARG A 81 -12.30 8.97 14.94
CA ARG A 81 -12.40 9.54 16.29
C ARG A 81 -11.71 8.64 17.33
N ASN A 82 -12.47 8.12 18.29
CA ASN A 82 -11.99 7.32 19.41
C ASN A 82 -11.53 5.91 19.00
N GLU A 83 -11.76 5.48 17.75
CA GLU A 83 -11.25 4.20 17.23
C GLU A 83 -9.84 4.33 16.63
N LEU A 84 -9.20 5.50 16.75
CA LEU A 84 -7.83 5.71 16.30
C LEU A 84 -6.83 4.86 17.10
N ILE A 85 -5.98 4.15 16.37
CA ILE A 85 -4.74 3.56 16.86
C ILE A 85 -3.62 4.53 16.45
N SER A 86 -2.75 4.89 17.40
CA SER A 86 -1.67 5.85 17.17
C SER A 86 -0.77 5.44 16.00
N GLY A 87 -0.18 6.44 15.34
CA GLY A 87 0.69 6.25 14.19
C GLY A 87 1.84 5.28 14.46
N GLU A 88 2.47 5.40 15.62
CA GLU A 88 3.55 4.49 16.05
C GLU A 88 3.12 3.02 16.07
N HIS A 89 1.93 2.74 16.61
CA HIS A 89 1.38 1.39 16.65
C HIS A 89 0.96 0.91 15.26
N ARG A 90 0.42 1.78 14.40
CA ARG A 90 0.08 1.42 13.03
C ARG A 90 1.31 1.09 12.19
N ILE A 91 2.38 1.87 12.31
CA ILE A 91 3.68 1.58 11.70
C ILE A 91 4.19 0.20 12.16
N GLU A 92 4.17 -0.07 13.46
CA GLU A 92 4.67 -1.33 14.00
C GLU A 92 3.84 -2.54 13.55
N MET A 93 2.51 -2.41 13.56
CA MET A 93 1.62 -3.44 13.01
C MET A 93 1.90 -3.71 11.53
N CYS A 94 2.19 -2.67 10.73
CA CYS A 94 2.58 -2.84 9.34
C CYS A 94 3.89 -3.63 9.17
N ARG A 95 4.91 -3.35 10.00
CA ARG A 95 6.17 -4.11 9.98
C ARG A 95 5.94 -5.59 10.28
N LYS A 96 5.20 -5.87 11.36
CA LYS A 96 4.86 -7.23 11.80
C LYS A 96 4.09 -8.01 10.72
N ALA A 97 3.10 -7.37 10.11
CA ALA A 97 2.33 -7.96 9.02
C ALA A 97 3.19 -8.28 7.79
N ILE A 98 4.13 -7.40 7.41
CA ILE A 98 5.06 -7.64 6.29
C ILE A 98 5.98 -8.82 6.59
N GLU A 99 6.53 -8.90 7.80
CA GLU A 99 7.41 -9.98 8.24
C GLU A 99 6.68 -11.32 8.33
N GLU A 100 5.50 -11.38 8.97
CA GLU A 100 4.68 -12.59 9.08
C GLU A 100 4.21 -13.08 7.69
N ALA A 101 3.98 -12.17 6.74
CA ALA A 101 3.67 -12.51 5.35
C ALA A 101 4.89 -12.92 4.49
N GLY A 102 6.11 -12.87 5.04
CA GLY A 102 7.35 -13.19 4.32
C GLY A 102 7.69 -12.21 3.18
N GLN A 103 7.23 -10.95 3.24
CA GLN A 103 7.38 -9.97 2.16
C GLN A 103 8.49 -8.94 2.37
N GLN A 104 9.24 -9.02 3.48
CA GLN A 104 10.28 -8.07 3.88
C GLN A 104 11.45 -7.93 2.89
N HIS A 105 11.61 -8.87 1.96
CA HIS A 105 12.68 -8.84 0.94
C HIS A 105 12.47 -7.76 -0.14
N TRP A 106 11.27 -7.18 -0.23
CA TRP A 106 10.96 -6.14 -1.21
C TRP A 106 9.94 -5.11 -0.71
N LEU A 107 9.13 -5.44 0.29
CA LEU A 107 8.11 -4.57 0.86
C LEU A 107 8.58 -4.08 2.23
N SER A 108 8.47 -2.78 2.47
CA SER A 108 8.80 -2.15 3.77
C SER A 108 7.72 -1.16 4.18
N VAL A 109 7.85 -0.58 5.37
CA VAL A 109 6.97 0.50 5.85
C VAL A 109 7.64 1.83 5.55
N ASP A 110 6.93 2.73 4.88
CA ASP A 110 7.31 4.13 4.81
C ASP A 110 6.64 4.90 5.97
N MET A 111 7.45 5.59 6.76
CA MET A 111 6.97 6.34 7.92
C MET A 111 6.75 7.83 7.62
N ALA A 112 7.10 8.30 6.42
CA ALA A 112 7.21 9.73 6.13
C ALA A 112 5.86 10.45 6.27
N GLU A 113 4.78 9.85 5.75
CA GLU A 113 3.44 10.39 5.88
C GLU A 113 2.94 10.40 7.33
N CYS A 114 3.18 9.31 8.05
CA CYS A 114 2.69 9.14 9.42
C CYS A 114 3.40 10.07 10.42
N MET A 115 4.68 10.34 10.19
CA MET A 115 5.56 11.10 11.09
C MET A 115 5.76 12.55 10.63
N ALA A 116 5.05 12.98 9.58
CA ALA A 116 5.05 14.38 9.16
C ALA A 116 4.44 15.27 10.26
N PRO A 117 4.83 16.55 10.36
CA PRO A 117 4.24 17.47 11.34
C PRO A 117 2.74 17.74 11.14
N GLU A 118 2.23 17.54 9.93
CA GLU A 118 0.84 17.77 9.54
C GLU A 118 0.41 16.72 8.50
N PHE A 119 -0.91 16.56 8.30
CA PHE A 119 -1.42 15.65 7.29
C PHE A 119 -0.94 16.04 5.87
N VAL A 120 -0.39 15.05 5.15
CA VAL A 120 0.08 15.22 3.78
C VAL A 120 -0.81 14.42 2.82
N HIS A 121 -1.35 15.11 1.80
CA HIS A 121 -2.13 14.45 0.77
C HIS A 121 -1.33 13.39 0.00
N LEU A 122 -1.98 12.29 -0.36
CA LEU A 122 -1.35 11.14 -1.04
C LEU A 122 -0.56 11.51 -2.31
N VAL A 123 -0.96 12.57 -3.02
CA VAL A 123 -0.24 13.03 -4.22
C VAL A 123 1.15 13.54 -3.83
N ASN A 124 1.22 14.34 -2.76
CA ASN A 124 2.46 14.90 -2.25
C ASN A 124 3.33 13.83 -1.60
N VAL A 125 2.72 12.86 -0.89
CA VAL A 125 3.45 11.69 -0.36
C VAL A 125 4.11 10.93 -1.52
N THR A 126 3.34 10.57 -2.54
CA THR A 126 3.85 9.81 -3.69
C THR A 126 4.92 10.56 -4.47
N HIS A 127 4.73 11.87 -4.69
CA HIS A 127 5.71 12.68 -5.40
C HIS A 127 7.00 12.88 -4.58
N SER A 128 6.88 13.14 -3.27
CA SER A 128 8.03 13.25 -2.38
C SER A 128 8.83 11.94 -2.34
N LEU A 129 8.16 10.77 -2.33
CA LEU A 129 8.82 9.48 -2.42
C LEU A 129 9.59 9.33 -3.74
N GLN A 130 8.94 9.66 -4.85
CA GLN A 130 9.55 9.59 -6.18
C GLN A 130 10.80 10.48 -6.28
N GLN A 131 10.73 11.72 -5.80
CA GLN A 131 11.87 12.63 -5.77
C GLN A 131 13.00 12.06 -4.90
N PHE A 132 12.67 11.64 -3.68
CA PHE A 132 13.63 11.07 -2.73
C PHE A 132 14.36 9.85 -3.32
N ILE A 133 13.63 8.90 -3.91
CA ILE A 133 14.22 7.70 -4.53
C ILE A 133 15.14 8.09 -5.69
N ASN A 134 14.67 8.94 -6.61
CA ASN A 134 15.45 9.30 -7.79
C ASN A 134 16.72 10.11 -7.47
N GLN A 135 16.67 10.96 -6.43
CA GLN A 135 17.85 11.67 -5.92
C GLN A 135 18.90 10.71 -5.33
N HIS A 136 18.48 9.62 -4.69
CA HIS A 136 19.38 8.71 -3.97
C HIS A 136 19.89 7.53 -4.79
N LEU A 137 19.09 7.02 -5.72
CA LEU A 137 19.50 5.90 -6.58
C LEU A 137 20.33 6.37 -7.78
N ASN A 138 20.11 7.60 -8.27
CA ASN A 138 20.85 8.22 -9.36
C ASN A 138 21.04 7.28 -10.58
N LEU A 139 19.96 6.60 -10.98
CA LEU A 139 19.97 5.67 -12.10
C LEU A 139 19.88 6.42 -13.45
N PRO A 140 20.42 5.85 -14.55
CA PRO A 140 20.34 6.49 -15.87
C PRO A 140 18.91 6.77 -16.35
N LYS A 141 17.96 5.91 -15.96
CA LYS A 141 16.52 6.11 -16.16
C LYS A 141 15.86 6.32 -14.80
N PRO A 142 15.01 7.35 -14.65
CA PRO A 142 14.29 7.57 -13.40
C PRO A 142 13.41 6.38 -13.03
N VAL A 143 13.36 6.06 -11.74
CA VAL A 143 12.45 5.08 -11.15
C VAL A 143 11.04 5.65 -11.15
N ARG A 144 10.11 4.87 -11.69
CA ARG A 144 8.67 5.17 -11.65
C ARG A 144 8.09 4.75 -10.30
N VAL A 145 7.20 5.57 -9.75
CA VAL A 145 6.45 5.25 -8.53
C VAL A 145 4.99 5.04 -8.91
N ILE A 146 4.47 3.84 -8.63
CA ILE A 146 3.08 3.45 -8.91
C ILE A 146 2.31 3.36 -7.59
N TYR A 147 1.22 4.12 -7.51
CA TYR A 147 0.34 4.10 -6.35
C TYR A 147 -0.66 2.94 -6.45
N VAL A 148 -0.80 2.13 -5.39
CA VAL A 148 -1.70 0.97 -5.35
C VAL A 148 -3.01 1.33 -4.64
N ALA A 149 -4.09 1.44 -5.40
CA ALA A 149 -5.43 1.74 -4.92
C ALA A 149 -6.39 0.56 -5.13
N GLY A 150 -7.38 0.42 -4.26
CA GLY A 150 -8.57 -0.36 -4.59
C GLY A 150 -9.49 0.45 -5.51
N LEU A 151 -10.35 -0.21 -6.27
CA LEU A 151 -11.31 0.43 -7.20
C LEU A 151 -12.11 1.56 -6.54
N ASP A 152 -12.56 1.33 -5.31
CA ASP A 152 -13.31 2.30 -4.51
C ASP A 152 -12.59 3.62 -4.21
N LEU A 153 -11.29 3.54 -3.92
CA LEU A 153 -10.46 4.72 -3.70
C LEU A 153 -10.16 5.39 -5.05
N PHE A 154 -9.91 4.59 -6.08
CA PHE A 154 -9.61 5.09 -7.42
C PHE A 154 -10.72 5.99 -7.96
N ASN A 155 -11.98 5.57 -7.81
CA ASN A 155 -13.14 6.32 -8.31
C ASN A 155 -13.49 7.56 -7.50
N ARG A 156 -13.14 7.61 -6.21
CA ARG A 156 -13.50 8.71 -5.30
C ARG A 156 -12.40 9.74 -5.13
N CYS A 157 -11.15 9.37 -5.40
CA CYS A 157 -10.02 10.25 -5.15
C CYS A 157 -9.56 10.97 -6.43
N HIS A 158 -9.87 12.27 -6.52
CA HIS A 158 -9.37 13.15 -7.60
C HIS A 158 -7.85 13.13 -7.74
N GLY A 159 -7.11 12.87 -6.64
CA GLY A 159 -5.65 12.75 -6.64
C GLY A 159 -5.10 11.68 -7.57
N MET A 160 -5.89 10.64 -7.91
CA MET A 160 -5.49 9.61 -8.88
C MET A 160 -5.31 10.19 -10.28
N GLY A 161 -6.14 11.17 -10.64
CA GLY A 161 -6.01 11.93 -11.89
C GLY A 161 -4.70 12.73 -11.95
N THR A 162 -4.24 13.24 -10.81
CA THR A 162 -2.95 13.94 -10.70
C THR A 162 -1.77 12.97 -10.78
N LEU A 163 -1.86 11.83 -10.08
CA LEU A 163 -0.79 10.81 -10.07
C LEU A 163 -0.53 10.23 -11.46
N ARG A 164 -1.58 9.89 -12.22
CA ARG A 164 -1.40 9.37 -13.59
C ARG A 164 -0.83 10.41 -14.55
N LYS A 165 -1.08 11.71 -14.33
CA LYS A 165 -0.50 12.79 -15.16
C LYS A 165 0.94 13.11 -14.79
N SER A 166 1.39 12.78 -13.58
CA SER A 166 2.74 13.08 -13.10
C SER A 166 3.83 12.33 -13.90
N PRO A 167 4.95 12.98 -14.27
CA PRO A 167 6.11 12.30 -14.86
C PRO A 167 6.56 11.14 -13.97
N PHE A 168 6.81 9.96 -14.55
CA PHE A 168 7.19 8.74 -13.84
C PHE A 168 6.20 8.31 -12.73
N GLY A 169 4.96 8.80 -12.78
CA GLY A 169 3.85 8.35 -11.94
C GLY A 169 3.06 7.23 -12.63
N GLY A 170 2.20 6.58 -11.85
CA GLY A 170 1.21 5.62 -12.30
C GLY A 170 0.29 5.21 -11.17
N VAL A 171 -0.82 4.55 -11.52
CA VAL A 171 -1.78 4.02 -10.54
C VAL A 171 -2.10 2.58 -10.90
N ALA A 172 -1.91 1.66 -9.95
CA ALA A 172 -2.42 0.31 -10.03
C ALA A 172 -3.76 0.23 -9.30
N VAL A 173 -4.78 -0.28 -9.97
CA VAL A 173 -6.15 -0.39 -9.46
C VAL A 173 -6.46 -1.86 -9.25
N VAL A 174 -6.54 -2.28 -7.99
CA VAL A 174 -6.95 -3.64 -7.63
C VAL A 174 -8.47 -3.72 -7.55
N TYR A 175 -9.05 -4.69 -8.24
CA TYR A 175 -10.51 -4.88 -8.32
C TYR A 175 -10.89 -6.37 -8.35
N ARG A 176 -12.12 -6.68 -7.94
CA ARG A 176 -12.69 -8.04 -7.92
C ARG A 176 -13.65 -8.21 -9.10
N LEU A 177 -13.62 -9.35 -9.80
CA LEU A 177 -14.63 -9.65 -10.81
C LEU A 177 -15.96 -9.98 -10.12
N GLY A 178 -17.06 -9.39 -10.58
CA GLY A 178 -18.40 -9.63 -10.05
C GLY A 178 -18.93 -8.56 -9.08
N GLN A 179 -18.07 -7.78 -8.43
CA GLN A 179 -18.50 -6.55 -7.75
C GLN A 179 -18.46 -5.38 -8.75
N ASN A 180 -19.64 -4.95 -9.20
CA ASN A 180 -19.86 -3.77 -10.05
C ASN A 180 -18.95 -3.69 -11.30
N ASN A 181 -19.14 -4.63 -12.23
CA ASN A 181 -18.60 -4.56 -13.60
C ASN A 181 -18.99 -3.26 -14.37
N SER A 182 -19.88 -2.44 -13.82
CA SER A 182 -20.28 -1.12 -14.35
C SER A 182 -19.33 0.03 -13.97
N VAL A 183 -18.25 -0.24 -13.21
CA VAL A 183 -17.43 0.78 -12.55
C VAL A 183 -15.98 0.89 -13.07
N LEU A 184 -15.64 0.23 -14.19
CA LEU A 184 -14.58 0.73 -15.07
C LEU A 184 -15.11 2.00 -15.78
N LYS A 185 -15.37 3.04 -15.00
CA LYS A 185 -16.00 4.27 -15.47
C LYS A 185 -15.00 5.05 -16.32
N SER A 186 -15.38 5.14 -17.60
CA SER A 186 -14.76 5.77 -18.76
C SER A 186 -13.66 4.97 -19.47
N THR A 187 -13.90 4.78 -20.76
CA THR A 187 -12.95 4.24 -21.77
C THR A 187 -11.59 4.94 -21.73
N ASP A 188 -11.55 6.21 -21.29
CA ASP A 188 -10.33 7.01 -21.22
C ASP A 188 -9.37 6.54 -20.13
N ALA A 189 -9.87 6.05 -18.99
CA ALA A 189 -9.02 5.50 -17.93
C ALA A 189 -8.54 4.09 -18.26
N MET A 190 -9.38 3.28 -18.92
CA MET A 190 -9.01 1.94 -19.40
C MET A 190 -7.88 1.97 -20.44
N ASN A 191 -7.81 3.04 -21.24
CA ASN A 191 -6.79 3.21 -22.28
C ASN A 191 -5.58 4.04 -21.81
N ASP A 192 -5.55 4.51 -20.55
CA ASP A 192 -4.41 5.27 -20.04
C ASP A 192 -3.24 4.32 -19.74
N PRO A 193 -2.09 4.45 -20.42
CA PRO A 193 -0.94 3.54 -20.24
C PRO A 193 -0.27 3.66 -18.86
N ARG A 194 -0.74 4.57 -18.00
CA ARG A 194 -0.26 4.76 -16.63
C ARG A 194 -1.25 4.24 -15.58
N VAL A 195 -2.36 3.63 -16.02
CA VAL A 195 -3.32 2.95 -15.14
C VAL A 195 -3.23 1.45 -15.38
N PHE A 196 -2.95 0.70 -14.32
CA PHE A 196 -2.74 -0.75 -14.36
C PHE A 196 -3.86 -1.44 -13.62
N TYR A 197 -4.76 -2.11 -14.33
CA TYR A 197 -5.89 -2.83 -13.73
C TYR A 197 -5.45 -4.23 -13.31
N VAL A 198 -5.50 -4.50 -12.00
CA VAL A 198 -5.03 -5.74 -11.40
C VAL A 198 -6.24 -6.50 -10.84
N CYS A 199 -6.56 -7.65 -11.44
CA CYS A 199 -7.67 -8.49 -11.00
C CYS A 199 -7.31 -9.23 -9.70
N ASP A 200 -8.23 -9.31 -8.75
CA ASP A 200 -8.10 -10.04 -7.47
C ASP A 200 -8.25 -11.57 -7.66
N ASN A 201 -8.70 -12.03 -8.83
CA ASN A 201 -9.01 -13.45 -9.08
C ASN A 201 -7.85 -14.29 -9.66
N ASP A 202 -6.69 -13.67 -9.97
CA ASP A 202 -5.60 -14.32 -10.73
C ASP A 202 -4.62 -15.14 -9.86
N ASP A 203 -5.02 -15.60 -8.67
CA ASP A 203 -4.23 -16.59 -7.95
C ASP A 203 -4.74 -18.00 -8.32
N GLU A 204 -4.10 -18.62 -9.32
CA GLU A 204 -4.09 -20.09 -9.56
C GLU A 204 -3.45 -20.88 -8.39
N MET A 205 -3.59 -20.39 -7.16
CA MET A 205 -2.97 -20.99 -5.98
C MET A 205 -3.76 -20.69 -4.71
N ASP A 206 -5.08 -20.91 -4.73
CA ASP A 206 -5.82 -21.52 -3.59
C ASP A 206 -7.29 -21.75 -3.97
N THR A 207 -7.63 -22.98 -4.39
CA THR A 207 -9.01 -23.39 -4.67
C THR A 207 -9.83 -23.68 -3.39
N SER A 208 -9.52 -23.06 -2.26
CA SER A 208 -10.22 -23.31 -0.98
C SER A 208 -10.74 -22.10 -0.23
N SER A 209 -10.63 -20.87 -0.74
CA SER A 209 -11.31 -19.73 -0.10
C SER A 209 -12.68 -19.48 -0.76
N SER A 210 -13.68 -20.15 -0.19
CA SER A 210 -15.09 -19.71 -0.18
C SER A 210 -15.22 -18.20 -0.14
N GLU A 211 -16.17 -17.65 -0.91
CA GLU A 211 -16.68 -16.25 -0.88
C GLU A 211 -16.02 -15.38 0.20
N SER A 212 -14.85 -14.80 -0.10
CA SER A 212 -14.13 -14.02 0.91
C SER A 212 -14.94 -12.75 1.20
N GLU A 213 -15.52 -12.66 2.39
CA GLU A 213 -16.06 -11.42 2.96
C GLU A 213 -15.08 -10.26 2.69
N ASP A 214 -15.59 -9.05 2.41
CA ASP A 214 -14.74 -7.87 2.17
C ASP A 214 -13.92 -7.54 3.43
N ILE A 215 -12.69 -8.06 3.50
CA ILE A 215 -11.75 -7.82 4.59
C ILE A 215 -11.50 -6.31 4.71
N SER A 216 -11.85 -5.73 5.85
CA SER A 216 -11.62 -4.32 6.13
C SER A 216 -11.16 -4.09 7.56
N SER A 217 -10.39 -3.02 7.78
CA SER A 217 -10.01 -2.60 9.13
C SER A 217 -11.23 -2.32 10.02
N THR A 218 -12.35 -1.86 9.44
CA THR A 218 -13.60 -1.64 10.17
C THR A 218 -14.21 -2.94 10.67
N LEU A 219 -14.20 -3.99 9.84
CA LEU A 219 -14.65 -5.32 10.26
C LEU A 219 -13.80 -5.85 11.42
N ILE A 220 -12.47 -5.71 11.34
CA ILE A 220 -11.57 -6.14 12.43
C ILE A 220 -11.89 -5.41 13.74
N ARG A 221 -12.00 -4.08 13.71
CA ARG A 221 -12.33 -3.31 14.94
C ARG A 221 -13.69 -3.69 15.50
N LYS A 222 -14.68 -3.96 14.64
CA LYS A 222 -16.01 -4.44 15.04
C LYS A 222 -15.92 -5.81 15.72
N ARG A 223 -15.26 -6.78 15.10
CA ARG A 223 -15.07 -8.14 15.65
C ARG A 223 -14.34 -8.09 16.99
N LEU A 224 -13.24 -7.34 17.09
CA LEU A 224 -12.50 -7.17 18.34
C LEU A 224 -13.35 -6.54 19.46
N LYS A 225 -14.17 -5.54 19.16
CA LYS A 225 -15.08 -4.92 20.15
C LYS A 225 -16.12 -5.92 20.67
N ASN A 226 -16.50 -6.90 19.85
CA ASN A 226 -17.42 -7.97 20.19
C ASN A 226 -16.73 -9.22 20.78
N ASN A 227 -15.41 -9.19 20.99
CA ASN A 227 -14.60 -10.35 21.38
C ASN A 227 -14.68 -11.53 20.37
N GLU A 228 -14.87 -11.22 19.09
CA GLU A 228 -14.88 -12.18 17.98
C GLU A 228 -13.47 -12.38 17.40
N ASP A 229 -13.22 -13.56 16.83
CA ASP A 229 -11.93 -13.89 16.21
C ASP A 229 -11.67 -13.11 14.91
N CYS A 230 -10.39 -12.83 14.64
CA CYS A 230 -9.92 -12.03 13.51
C CYS A 230 -8.72 -12.65 12.79
N ASP A 231 -8.36 -13.91 13.06
CA ASP A 231 -7.19 -14.59 12.48
C ASP A 231 -7.33 -14.75 10.95
N ASP A 232 -8.57 -14.79 10.46
CA ASP A 232 -8.93 -14.80 9.03
C ASP A 232 -8.75 -13.43 8.35
N LEU A 233 -8.86 -12.33 9.11
CA LEU A 233 -8.83 -10.96 8.55
C LEU A 233 -7.43 -10.35 8.56
N THR A 234 -6.65 -10.58 9.61
CA THR A 234 -5.32 -9.98 9.80
C THR A 234 -4.30 -11.00 10.27
N PHE A 235 -3.13 -10.53 10.67
CA PHE A 235 -1.97 -11.33 11.05
C PHE A 235 -1.96 -11.54 12.57
N LYS A 236 -1.50 -12.70 13.02
CA LYS A 236 -1.47 -13.03 14.45
C LYS A 236 -0.59 -12.04 15.22
N SER A 237 0.56 -11.69 14.66
CA SER A 237 1.49 -10.69 15.21
C SER A 237 0.87 -9.29 15.34
N VAL A 238 -0.09 -8.94 14.47
CA VAL A 238 -0.85 -7.69 14.56
C VAL A 238 -1.83 -7.75 15.72
N LEU A 239 -2.58 -8.85 15.85
CA LEU A 239 -3.52 -9.06 16.97
C LEU A 239 -2.80 -9.08 18.32
N ASP A 240 -1.66 -9.76 18.41
CA ASP A 240 -0.83 -9.80 19.61
C ASP A 240 -0.29 -8.41 19.98
N HIS A 241 0.05 -7.57 18.98
CA HIS A 241 0.43 -6.18 19.20
C HIS A 241 -0.74 -5.36 19.74
N MET A 242 -1.93 -5.48 19.15
CA MET A 242 -3.12 -4.76 19.61
C MET A 242 -3.49 -5.10 21.05
N LYS A 243 -3.44 -6.39 21.44
CA LYS A 243 -3.70 -6.82 22.82
C LYS A 243 -2.74 -6.15 23.82
N LYS A 244 -1.45 -6.02 23.46
CA LYS A 244 -0.44 -5.37 24.31
C LYS A 244 -0.72 -3.87 24.48
N VAL A 245 -1.17 -3.19 23.42
CA VAL A 245 -1.52 -1.76 23.49
C VAL A 245 -2.71 -1.57 24.42
N SER A 246 -3.81 -2.32 24.23
CA SER A 246 -5.00 -2.22 25.08
C SER A 246 -4.74 -2.53 26.55
N SER A 247 -3.73 -3.35 26.87
CA SER A 247 -3.35 -3.67 28.26
C SER A 247 -2.53 -2.59 28.98
N LYS A 248 -1.96 -1.61 28.26
CA LYS A 248 -1.15 -0.53 28.85
C LYS A 248 -1.95 0.74 29.16
N ASP A 249 -3.17 0.84 28.61
CA ASP A 249 -4.09 1.96 28.81
C ASP A 249 -5.17 1.66 29.87
N CYS A 250 -5.03 0.55 30.63
CA CYS A 250 -5.81 0.18 31.82
C CYS A 250 -4.91 0.16 33.06
#